data_AF-A0A3B8SXX1-F1
#
_entry.id   AF-A0A3B8SXX1-F1
#
_cell.length_a   1.000
_cell.length_b   1.000
_cell.length_c   1.000
_cell.angle_alpha   90.00
_cell.angle_beta   90.00
_cell.angle_gamma   90.00
#
_symmetry.space_group_name_H-M   'P 1'
#
loop_
_entity.id
_entity.type
_entity.pdbx_description
1 polymer ?
#
loop_
_entity_poly.entity_id
_entity_poly.type
_entity_poly.pdbx_seq_one_letter_code
_entity_poly.pdbx_strand_id
1 'polypeptide(L)' 'MKPSEFKAWRKDCKLTQEQAARKLGLKKRTIQYYEKGKRDGKEFKIPKTTELACYAVSVGIEHYFGPVSLNTED' A
#
# COMPACT_ATOMS: atom_id res chain seq x y z
N MET A 1 -9.19 -3.29 4.91
CA MET A 1 -9.41 -3.12 3.46
C MET A 1 -9.67 -4.48 2.81
N LYS A 2 -10.72 -4.60 1.99
CA LYS A 2 -11.07 -5.79 1.20
C LYS A 2 -10.28 -5.84 -0.12
N PRO A 3 -10.15 -7.02 -0.75
CA PRO A 3 -9.47 -7.15 -2.06
C PRO A 3 -10.01 -6.22 -3.15
N SER A 4 -11.34 -6.06 -3.21
CA SER A 4 -12.01 -5.16 -4.15
C SER A 4 -11.67 -3.68 -3.89
N GLU A 5 -11.65 -3.26 -2.63
CA GLU A 5 -11.29 -1.91 -2.20
C GLU A 5 -9.83 -1.60 -2.54
N PHE A 6 -8.92 -2.55 -2.31
CA PHE A 6 -7.50 -2.40 -2.67
C PHE A 6 -7.29 -2.24 -4.18
N LYS A 7 -8.00 -3.06 -4.97
CA LYS A 7 -7.97 -2.95 -6.43
C LYS A 7 -8.53 -1.60 -6.91
N ALA A 8 -9.63 -1.14 -6.31
CA ALA A 8 -10.23 0.16 -6.62
C ALA A 8 -9.27 1.31 -6.29
N TRP A 9 -8.70 1.33 -5.09
CA TRP A 9 -7.67 2.30 -4.68
C TRP A 9 -6.53 2.40 -5.69
N ARG A 10 -5.95 1.26 -6.10
CA ARG A 10 -4.84 1.24 -7.05
C ARG A 10 -5.23 1.88 -8.39
N LYS A 11 -6.44 1.58 -8.87
CA LYS A 11 -6.96 2.10 -10.13
C LYS A 11 -7.28 3.58 -10.05
N ASP A 12 -7.82 4.04 -8.93
CA ASP A 12 -8.10 5.45 -8.65
C ASP A 12 -6.80 6.28 -8.61
N CYS A 13 -5.75 5.74 -7.99
CA CYS A 13 -4.40 6.29 -8.03
C CYS A 13 -3.70 6.16 -9.42
N LYS A 14 -4.37 5.59 -10.44
CA LYS A 14 -3.86 5.35 -11.79
C LYS A 14 -2.56 4.52 -11.83
N LEU A 15 -2.37 3.62 -10.87
CA LEU A 15 -1.16 2.82 -10.74
C LEU A 15 -1.30 1.46 -11.44
N THR A 16 -0.24 1.03 -12.11
CA THR A 16 -0.03 -0.38 -12.43
C THR A 16 0.24 -1.19 -11.15
N GLN A 17 0.11 -2.53 -11.21
CA GLN A 17 0.50 -3.39 -10.08
C GLN A 17 1.97 -3.21 -9.69
N GLU A 18 2.84 -2.94 -10.67
CA GLU A 18 4.27 -2.72 -10.44
C GLU A 18 4.54 -1.37 -9.74
N GLN A 19 3.88 -0.30 -10.19
CA GLN A 19 4.01 1.01 -9.54
C GLN A 19 3.47 1.00 -8.10
N ALA A 20 2.35 0.32 -7.87
CA ALA A 20 1.80 0.15 -6.52
C ALA A 20 2.76 -0.64 -5.62
N ALA A 21 3.40 -1.68 -6.17
CA ALA A 21 4.42 -2.44 -5.45
C ALA A 21 5.58 -1.55 -5.02
N ARG A 22 6.11 -0.72 -5.93
CA ARG A 22 7.19 0.23 -5.62
C ARG A 22 6.79 1.25 -4.55
N LYS A 23 5.63 1.90 -4.70
CA LYS A 23 5.14 2.91 -3.73
C LYS A 23 4.91 2.33 -2.33
N LEU A 24 4.51 1.06 -2.24
CA LEU A 24 4.26 0.39 -0.97
C LEU A 24 5.49 -0.35 -0.41
N GLY A 25 6.62 -0.39 -1.13
CA GLY A 25 7.80 -1.16 -0.73
C GLY A 25 7.56 -2.68 -0.73
N LEU A 26 6.70 -3.18 -1.61
CA LEU A 26 6.30 -4.58 -1.69
C LEU A 26 6.73 -5.23 -3.01
N LYS A 27 6.70 -6.57 -3.06
CA LYS A 27 6.83 -7.31 -4.32
C LYS A 27 5.53 -7.23 -5.11
N LYS A 28 5.60 -7.14 -6.45
CA LYS A 28 4.42 -7.19 -7.35
C LYS A 28 3.49 -8.36 -7.05
N ARG A 29 4.04 -9.53 -6.72
CA ARG A 29 3.25 -10.72 -6.39
C ARG A 29 2.39 -10.52 -5.13
N THR A 30 2.86 -9.74 -4.14
CA THR A 30 2.07 -9.38 -2.97
C THR A 30 0.84 -8.54 -3.34
N ILE A 31 1.01 -7.58 -4.26
CA ILE A 31 -0.10 -6.79 -4.82
C ILE A 31 -1.15 -7.69 -5.46
N GLN A 32 -0.73 -8.70 -6.23
CA GLN A 32 -1.64 -9.66 -6.84
C GLN A 32 -2.40 -10.50 -5.82
N TYR A 33 -1.74 -10.92 -4.73
CA TYR A 33 -2.41 -11.65 -3.65
C TYR A 33 -3.43 -10.77 -2.91
N TYR A 34 -3.13 -9.50 -2.67
CA TYR A 34 -4.09 -8.56 -2.07
C TYR A 34 -5.31 -8.33 -2.96
N GLU A 35 -5.14 -8.15 -4.27
CA GLU A 35 -6.27 -7.98 -5.19
C GLU A 35 -7.11 -9.25 -5.35
N LYS A 36 -6.50 -10.43 -5.26
CA LYS A 36 -7.20 -11.72 -5.30
C LYS A 36 -7.81 -12.10 -3.96
N GLY A 37 -7.31 -11.55 -2.85
CA GLY A 37 -7.63 -11.96 -1.49
C GLY A 37 -7.15 -13.36 -1.12
N LYS A 38 -6.26 -13.97 -1.91
CA LYS A 38 -5.80 -15.35 -1.71
C LYS A 38 -4.33 -15.53 -2.06
N ARG A 39 -3.68 -16.42 -1.31
CA ARG A 39 -2.32 -16.94 -1.56
C ARG A 39 -2.38 -18.47 -1.43
N ASP A 40 -2.00 -19.17 -2.49
CA ASP A 40 -1.95 -20.63 -2.53
C ASP A 40 -3.26 -21.29 -2.05
N GLY A 41 -4.40 -20.73 -2.49
CA GLY A 41 -5.75 -21.19 -2.13
C GLY A 41 -6.27 -20.69 -0.77
N LYS A 42 -5.39 -20.20 0.11
CA LYS A 42 -5.74 -19.69 1.43
C LYS A 42 -6.09 -18.21 1.38
N GLU A 43 -6.93 -17.75 2.32
CA GLU A 43 -7.24 -16.33 2.49
C GLU A 43 -5.94 -15.54 2.76
N PHE A 44 -5.79 -14.42 2.06
CA PHE A 44 -4.64 -13.54 2.22
C PHE A 44 -5.12 -12.11 2.48
N LYS A 45 -5.14 -11.75 3.77
CA LYS A 45 -5.64 -10.46 4.25
C LYS A 45 -4.61 -9.36 4.00
N ILE A 46 -5.13 -8.16 3.73
CA ILE A 46 -4.31 -6.94 3.64
C ILE A 46 -3.99 -6.48 5.07
N PRO A 47 -2.71 -6.37 5.45
CA PRO A 47 -2.33 -5.88 6.78
C PRO A 47 -2.75 -4.43 7.01
N LYS A 48 -2.95 -4.04 8.27
CA LYS A 48 -3.28 -2.66 8.65
C LYS A 48 -2.20 -1.67 8.20
N THR A 49 -0.93 -2.08 8.24
CA THR A 49 0.20 -1.26 7.77
C THR A 49 0.06 -0.91 6.28
N THR A 50 -0.29 -1.89 5.45
CA THR A 50 -0.53 -1.67 4.01
C THR A 50 -1.76 -0.80 3.78
N GLU A 51 -2.84 -1.00 4.54
CA GLU A 51 -4.05 -0.16 4.44
C GLU A 51 -3.74 1.32 4.72
N LEU A 52 -2.97 1.60 5.77
CA LEU A 52 -2.54 2.96 6.11
C LEU A 52 -1.58 3.55 5.05
N ALA A 53 -0.67 2.73 4.53
CA ALA A 53 0.23 3.15 3.45
C ALA A 53 -0.54 3.47 2.15
N CYS A 54 -1.60 2.72 1.82
CA CYS A 54 -2.49 3.05 0.70
C CYS A 54 -3.13 4.43 0.87
N TYR A 55 -3.60 4.76 2.08
CA TYR A 55 -4.12 6.10 2.37
C TYR A 55 -3.05 7.17 2.16
N ALA A 56 -1.86 7.01 2.73
CA ALA A 56 -0.75 7.94 2.56
C ALA A 56 -0.45 8.21 1.08
N VAL A 57 -0.33 7.15 0.27
CA VAL A 57 -0.12 7.27 -1.19
C VAL A 57 -1.28 7.98 -1.89
N SER A 58 -2.53 7.75 -1.47
CA SER A 58 -3.71 8.39 -2.09
C SER A 58 -3.75 9.90 -1.85
N VAL A 59 -3.14 10.37 -0.76
CA VAL A 59 -3.01 11.81 -0.45
C VAL A 59 -1.63 12.37 -0.84
N GLY A 60 -0.84 11.62 -1.63
CA GLY A 60 0.43 12.09 -2.17
C GLY A 60 1.63 11.99 -1.23
N ILE A 61 1.51 11.33 -0.08
CA ILE A 61 2.62 11.13 0.86
C ILE A 61 3.42 9.89 0.46
N GLU A 62 4.68 10.10 0.09
CA GLU A 62 5.62 9.02 -0.27
C GLU A 62 6.70 8.77 0.80
N HIS A 63 6.97 9.75 1.66
CA HIS A 63 7.99 9.66 2.70
C HIS A 63 7.50 10.30 4.00
N TYR A 64 7.92 9.75 5.14
CA TYR A 64 7.67 10.29 6.46
C TYR A 64 9.01 10.44 7.19
N PHE A 65 9.36 11.66 7.58
CA PHE A 65 10.64 12.00 8.19
C PHE A 65 10.64 11.88 9.73
N GLY A 66 9.60 11.28 10.32
CA GLY A 66 9.46 11.26 11.77
C GLY A 66 8.80 12.53 12.32
N PRO A 67 8.57 12.58 13.65
CA PRO A 67 7.91 13.71 14.29
C PRO A 67 8.79 14.96 14.28
N VAL A 68 8.18 16.12 13.96
CA VAL A 68 8.86 17.43 13.85
C VAL A 68 9.68 17.78 15.09
N SER A 69 9.22 17.38 16.27
CA SER A 69 9.92 17.62 17.55
C SER A 69 11.31 16.98 17.64
N LEU A 70 11.61 16.00 16.79
CA LEU A 70 12.92 15.34 16.71
C LEU A 70 13.75 15.83 15.50
N ASN A 71 13.22 16.76 14.70
CA ASN A 71 13.88 17.31 13.51
C ASN A 71 14.51 18.69 13.77
N THR A 72 14.58 19.13 15.03
CA THR A 72 15.16 20.41 15.49
C THR A 72 16.39 20.16 16.36
N GLU A 73 17.38 19.46 15.82
CA GLU A 73 18.76 19.48 16.33
C GLU A 73 19.70 19.44 15.12
N ASP A 74 19.97 20.62 14.56
CA ASP A 74 21.11 20.94 13.68
C ASP A 74 21.67 22.32 14.09
#